data_AF-A0A0C2DGV4-F1
#
_entry.id   AF-A0A0C2DGV4-F1
#
_cell.length_a   1.000
_cell.length_b   1.000
_cell.length_c   1.000
_cell.angle_alpha   90.00
_cell.angle_beta   90.00
_cell.angle_gamma   90.00
#
_symmetry.space_group_name_H-M   'P 1'
#
loop_
_entity.id
_entity.type
_entity.pdbx_description
1 polymer ?
#
loop_
_entity_poly.entity_id
_entity_poly.type
_entity_poly.pdbx_seq_one_letter_code
_entity_poly.pdbx_strand_id
1 'polypeptide(L)' 'MDPRTSPSQAVARAKQLSAANKAIARLPTPQRLVVRRRAEGLSYGEIARLTGRTEASERALHQRALTKLRRQLRRFLPP' A
#
# COMPACT_ATOMS: atom_id res chain seq x y z
N MET A 1 3.75 0.53 29.23
CA MET A 1 2.52 0.97 28.54
C MET A 1 2.53 2.49 28.56
N ASP A 2 2.86 3.15 27.43
CA ASP A 2 2.98 4.61 27.35
C ASP A 2 1.57 5.24 27.35
N PRO A 3 1.18 6.07 28.34
CA PRO A 3 -0.21 6.50 28.53
C PRO A 3 -0.67 7.64 27.61
N ARG A 4 0.09 7.98 26.55
CA ARG A 4 -0.14 9.21 25.75
C ARG A 4 -0.88 9.03 24.43
N THR A 5 -1.38 7.85 24.12
CA THR A 5 -2.35 7.71 23.02
C THR A 5 -3.72 7.93 23.62
N SER A 6 -4.25 9.15 23.56
CA SER A 6 -5.63 9.39 24.01
C SER A 6 -6.58 8.44 23.26
N PRO A 7 -7.72 8.05 23.85
CA PRO A 7 -8.71 7.20 23.18
C PRO A 7 -9.08 7.72 21.79
N SER A 8 -9.10 9.05 21.60
CA SER A 8 -9.34 9.68 20.29
C SER A 8 -8.22 9.42 19.27
N GLN A 9 -6.95 9.41 19.67
CA GLN A 9 -5.83 9.08 18.78
C GLN A 9 -5.82 7.59 18.38
N ALA A 10 -6.15 6.69 19.33
CA ALA A 10 -6.24 5.26 19.04
C ALA A 10 -7.35 4.97 18.01
N VAL A 11 -8.51 5.59 18.19
CA VAL A 11 -9.64 5.49 17.24
C VAL A 11 -9.28 6.08 15.88
N ALA A 12 -8.60 7.23 15.82
CA ALA A 12 -8.16 7.83 14.57
C ALA A 12 -7.19 6.91 13.80
N ARG A 13 -6.21 6.32 14.50
CA ARG A 13 -5.28 5.34 13.92
C ARG A 13 -5.99 4.11 13.37
N ALA A 14 -6.94 3.55 14.12
CA ALA A 14 -7.72 2.40 13.69
C ALA A 14 -8.52 2.70 12.41
N LYS A 15 -9.12 3.90 12.31
CA LYS A 15 -9.82 4.35 11.11
C LYS A 15 -8.87 4.50 9.90
N GLN A 16 -7.70 5.10 10.10
CA GLN A 16 -6.67 5.22 9.05
C GLN A 16 -6.20 3.85 8.55
N LEU A 17 -5.92 2.92 9.46
CA LEU A 17 -5.50 1.57 9.11
C LEU A 17 -6.59 0.82 8.35
N SER A 18 -7.85 0.94 8.79
CA SER A 18 -8.99 0.35 8.08
C SER A 18 -9.14 0.90 6.66
N ALA A 19 -8.99 2.21 6.47
CA ALA A 19 -9.04 2.86 5.17
C ALA A 19 -7.90 2.39 4.24
N ALA A 20 -6.68 2.28 4.77
CA ALA A 20 -5.53 1.76 4.03
C ALA A 20 -5.74 0.31 3.58
N ASN A 21 -6.20 -0.55 4.49
CA ASN A 21 -6.49 -1.95 4.16
C ASN A 21 -7.56 -2.08 3.07
N LYS A 22 -8.64 -1.28 3.14
CA LYS A 22 -9.68 -1.25 2.11
C LYS A 22 -9.14 -0.74 0.76
N ALA A 23 -8.25 0.23 0.75
CA ALA A 23 -7.63 0.74 -0.47
C ALA A 23 -6.75 -0.35 -1.13
N ILE A 24 -5.89 -1.00 -0.35
CA ILE A 24 -5.03 -2.10 -0.82
C ILE A 24 -5.87 -3.28 -1.33
N ALA A 25 -6.98 -3.62 -0.66
CA ALA A 25 -7.88 -4.69 -1.09
C ALA A 25 -8.52 -4.44 -2.47
N ARG A 26 -8.69 -3.17 -2.86
CA ARG A 26 -9.27 -2.76 -4.15
C ARG A 26 -8.24 -2.69 -5.29
N LEU A 27 -6.95 -2.88 -5.01
CA LEU A 27 -5.95 -2.96 -6.06
C LEU A 27 -6.12 -4.26 -6.88
N PRO A 28 -5.95 -4.19 -8.21
CA PRO A 28 -5.76 -5.38 -9.03
C PRO A 28 -4.64 -6.28 -8.48
N THR A 29 -4.80 -7.59 -8.59
CA THR A 29 -3.86 -8.57 -8.01
C THR A 29 -2.39 -8.31 -8.37
N PRO A 30 -2.01 -7.98 -9.64
CA PRO A 30 -0.63 -7.66 -9.97
C PRO A 30 -0.09 -6.42 -9.24
N GLN A 31 -0.93 -5.40 -9.05
CA GLN A 31 -0.58 -4.15 -8.37
C GLN A 31 -0.43 -4.36 -6.86
N ARG A 32 -1.30 -5.17 -6.26
CA ARG A 32 -1.21 -5.54 -4.84
C ARG A 32 0.03 -6.38 -4.55
N LEU A 33 0.37 -7.31 -5.44
CA LEU A 33 1.54 -8.17 -5.29
C LEU A 33 2.83 -7.33 -5.23
N VAL A 34 3.05 -6.45 -6.21
CA VAL A 34 4.28 -5.64 -6.26
C VAL A 34 4.40 -4.69 -5.06
N VAL A 35 3.28 -4.09 -4.60
CA VAL A 35 3.27 -3.27 -3.38
C VAL A 35 3.71 -4.08 -2.16
N ARG A 36 3.14 -5.29 -1.99
CA ARG A 36 3.48 -6.17 -0.86
C ARG A 36 4.96 -6.57 -0.90
N ARG A 37 5.46 -7.03 -2.05
CA ARG A 37 6.87 -7.44 -2.19
C ARG A 37 7.86 -6.28 -2.00
N ARG A 38 7.51 -5.08 -2.45
CA ARG A 38 8.31 -3.87 -2.17
C ARG A 38 8.34 -3.52 -0.69
N ALA A 39 7.23 -3.70 0.03
CA ALA A 39 7.18 -3.52 1.48
C ALA A 39 7.99 -4.59 2.24
N GLU A 40 8.13 -5.79 1.68
CA GLU A 40 9.02 -6.85 2.17
C GLU A 40 10.51 -6.60 1.83
N GLY A 41 10.84 -5.53 1.09
CA GLY A 41 12.21 -5.13 0.77
C GLY A 41 12.74 -5.56 -0.60
N LEU A 42 12.05 -6.44 -1.32
CA LEU A 42 12.52 -6.98 -2.61
C LEU A 42 12.67 -5.88 -3.66
N SER A 43 13.76 -5.86 -4.42
CA SER A 43 13.95 -5.03 -5.60
C SER A 43 12.96 -5.36 -6.72
N TYR A 44 12.79 -4.45 -7.69
CA TYR A 44 11.94 -4.72 -8.86
C TYR A 44 12.47 -5.89 -9.69
N GLY A 45 13.80 -6.04 -9.79
CA GLY A 45 14.44 -7.17 -10.46
C GLY A 45 14.17 -8.52 -9.79
N GLU A 46 14.17 -8.58 -8.45
CA GLU A 46 13.79 -9.79 -7.71
C GLU A 46 12.31 -10.15 -7.93
N ILE A 47 11.42 -9.16 -7.89
CA ILE A 47 9.99 -9.37 -8.12
C ILE A 47 9.74 -9.83 -9.56
N ALA A 48 10.44 -9.23 -10.53
CA ALA A 48 10.41 -9.62 -11.94
C ALA A 48 10.76 -11.10 -12.11
N ARG A 49 11.87 -11.57 -11.51
CA ARG A 49 12.26 -12.99 -11.51
C ARG A 49 11.20 -13.90 -10.91
N LEU A 50 10.58 -13.51 -9.80
CA LEU A 50 9.54 -14.31 -9.13
C LEU A 50 8.22 -14.37 -9.89
N THR A 51 7.95 -13.41 -10.78
CA THR A 51 6.65 -13.27 -11.45
C THR A 51 6.69 -13.54 -12.95
N GLY A 52 7.88 -13.78 -13.52
CA GLY A 52 8.07 -13.95 -14.96
C GLY A 52 7.81 -12.67 -15.78
N ARG A 53 7.93 -11.49 -15.16
CA ARG A 53 7.73 -10.18 -15.82
C ARG A 53 9.05 -9.42 -15.91
N THR A 54 9.06 -8.34 -16.68
CA THR A 54 10.22 -7.44 -16.75
C THR A 54 10.27 -6.49 -15.56
N GLU A 55 11.47 -6.05 -15.17
CA GLU A 55 11.65 -5.05 -14.11
C GLU A 55 10.89 -3.75 -14.41
N ALA A 56 10.87 -3.30 -15.67
CA ALA A 56 10.12 -2.14 -16.11
C ALA A 56 8.60 -2.31 -15.91
N SER A 57 8.07 -3.51 -16.16
CA SER A 57 6.66 -3.82 -15.92
C SER A 57 6.31 -3.77 -14.43
N GLU A 58 7.17 -4.33 -13.57
CA GLU A 58 7.01 -4.26 -12.12
C GLU A 58 7.05 -2.81 -11.60
N ARG A 59 7.98 -1.99 -12.10
CA ARG A 59 8.05 -0.56 -11.76
C ARG A 59 6.77 0.16 -12.16
N ALA A 60 6.26 -0.09 -13.37
CA ALA A 60 5.02 0.51 -13.84
C ALA A 60 3.78 0.04 -13.03
N LEU A 61 3.72 -1.25 -12.67
CA LEU A 61 2.68 -1.78 -11.77
C LEU A 61 2.73 -1.08 -10.41
N HIS A 62 3.92 -0.91 -9.84
CA HIS A 62 4.08 -0.28 -8.54
C HIS A 62 3.66 1.20 -8.58
N GLN A 63 4.10 1.96 -9.58
CA GLN A 63 3.70 3.36 -9.73
C GLN A 63 2.17 3.51 -9.89
N ARG A 64 1.55 2.68 -10.73
CA ARG A 64 0.08 2.67 -10.89
C ARG A 64 -0.64 2.31 -9.59
N ALA A 65 -0.10 1.38 -8.82
CA ALA A 65 -0.63 1.02 -7.50
C ALA A 65 -0.57 2.22 -6.55
N LEU A 66 0.58 2.88 -6.43
CA LEU A 66 0.76 4.05 -5.55
C LEU A 66 -0.16 5.21 -5.95
N THR A 67 -0.34 5.49 -7.24
CA THR A 67 -1.28 6.51 -7.73
C THR A 67 -2.72 6.19 -7.32
N LYS A 68 -3.15 4.92 -7.46
CA LYS A 68 -4.49 4.50 -7.02
C LYS A 68 -4.67 4.60 -5.51
N LEU A 69 -3.68 4.15 -4.74
CA LEU A 69 -3.71 4.23 -3.28
C LEU A 69 -3.79 5.68 -2.82
N ARG A 70 -2.98 6.59 -3.36
CA ARG A 70 -3.04 8.03 -3.04
C ARG A 70 -4.43 8.61 -3.32
N ARG A 71 -5.01 8.30 -4.48
CA ARG A 71 -6.37 8.75 -4.84
C ARG A 71 -7.44 8.21 -3.89
N GLN A 72 -7.33 6.94 -3.49
CA GLN A 72 -8.28 6.32 -2.56
C GLN A 72 -8.11 6.88 -1.14
N LEU A 73 -6.89 7.03 -0.66
CA LEU A 73 -6.59 7.52 0.69
C LEU A 73 -6.95 8.98 0.89
N ARG A 74 -6.81 9.83 -0.14
CA ARG A 74 -7.32 11.22 -0.13
C ARG A 74 -8.81 11.34 0.19
N ARG A 75 -9.60 10.29 -0.06
CA ARG A 75 -11.03 10.26 0.30
C ARG A 75 -11.25 10.05 1.80
N PHE A 76 -10.25 9.50 2.50
CA PHE A 76 -10.36 9.09 3.91
C PHE A 76 -9.47 9.91 4.85
N LEU A 77 -8.44 10.56 4.33
CA LEU A 77 -7.57 11.46 5.08
C LEU A 77 -7.78 12.89 4.55
N PRO A 78 -8.34 13.82 5.35
CA PRO A 78 -8.32 15.25 5.03
C PRO A 78 -6.86 15.76 4.95
N PRO A 79 -6.61 16.90 4.28
CA PRO A 79 -5.28 17.49 4.15
C PRO A 79 -4.62 17.80 5.49
#